data_AF-A0A3N5LY07-F1
#
_entry.id   AF-A0A3N5LY07-F1
#
_cell.length_a   1.000
_cell.length_b   1.000
_cell.length_c   1.000
_cell.angle_alpha   90.00
_cell.angle_beta   90.00
_cell.angle_gamma   90.00
#
_symmetry.space_group_name_H-M   'P 1'
#
loop_
_entity.id
_entity.type
_entity.pdbx_description
1 polymer ?
#
loop_
_entity_poly.entity_id
_entity_poly.type
_entity_poly.pdbx_seq_one_letter_code
_entity_poly.pdbx_strand_id
1 'polypeptide(L)'
;MVTTLFGDNQDYRLLSRSRTTLLGSWSLWEGSDHFVQMEVLGFQETHQRFYFDDIRAFTLRATNRGFWMHLFLGGLTVAAAGVGLRWSNPGSGRTVDWILLALAVSFALAWLVHAILGPTCVCHVITPVQNARLRALGRIRSARKILFHLTYRAELVQGPVSEDLLLPGAAPAVTSEVRLTPRPDVQVPLDKVGAGSTLLRVVVTSLALLNAAFLSGFLIWDSYALRVVQLFLTVTLLGVGITCAATSRAAGVLFRRIGWALFAVDGLVFLLWYAYGVYMTSISRPPRAAFEVNFAWDMLRTSPHTSTFWFWVVAVNAVFSAVVGFIGLASLVLPERRR
;
A
#
# COMPACT_ATOMS: atom_id res chain seq x y z
N MET A 1 7.76 14.04 13.53
CA MET A 1 6.60 14.41 14.36
C MET A 1 5.96 15.54 13.58
N VAL A 2 5.01 15.21 12.71
CA VAL A 2 4.13 16.20 12.07
C VAL A 2 2.78 15.84 12.64
N THR A 3 2.46 16.49 13.74
CA THR A 3 1.12 16.54 14.28
C THR A 3 0.26 17.05 13.14
N THR A 4 -0.57 16.21 12.55
CA THR A 4 -1.57 16.71 11.61
C THR A 4 -2.35 17.76 12.40
N LEU A 5 -2.38 19.01 11.96
CA LEU A 5 -3.05 20.13 12.65
C LEU A 5 -4.54 19.83 12.98
N PHE A 6 -5.10 18.79 12.36
CA PHE A 6 -6.47 18.30 12.53
C PHE A 6 -6.62 17.09 13.46
N GLY A 7 -5.51 16.48 13.90
CA GLY A 7 -5.55 15.32 14.81
C GLY A 7 -5.85 15.72 16.25
N ASP A 8 -5.43 16.92 16.65
CA ASP A 8 -5.66 17.49 17.98
C ASP A 8 -6.83 18.50 18.01
N ASN A 9 -7.31 18.98 16.84
CA ASN A 9 -8.49 19.84 16.75
C ASN A 9 -9.77 18.99 16.67
N GLN A 10 -10.59 19.04 17.73
CA GLN A 10 -11.79 18.22 17.92
C GLN A 10 -12.90 18.45 16.88
N ASP A 11 -12.78 19.47 16.03
CA ASP A 11 -13.82 19.88 15.08
C ASP A 11 -13.87 19.05 13.79
N TYR A 12 -12.89 18.17 13.55
CA TYR A 12 -12.75 17.48 12.26
C TYR A 12 -12.90 15.96 12.35
N ARG A 13 -13.89 15.41 11.66
CA ARG A 13 -14.18 13.98 11.54
C ARG A 13 -13.58 13.39 10.25
N LEU A 14 -12.82 12.31 10.34
CA LEU A 14 -12.30 11.63 9.15
C LEU A 14 -13.44 10.94 8.34
N LEU A 15 -13.66 11.39 7.09
CA LEU A 15 -14.65 10.84 6.14
C LEU A 15 -14.08 9.70 5.30
N SER A 16 -12.92 9.95 4.69
CA SER A 16 -12.25 9.01 3.82
C SER A 16 -10.85 8.77 4.35
N ARG A 17 -10.53 7.49 4.58
CA ARG A 17 -9.17 7.10 4.96
C ARG A 17 -8.17 7.54 3.89
N SER A 18 -6.94 7.75 4.34
CA SER A 18 -5.84 8.13 3.47
C SER A 18 -5.66 7.10 2.36
N ARG A 19 -5.81 7.54 1.10
CA ARG A 19 -5.32 6.79 -0.04
C ARG A 19 -3.82 7.02 -0.10
N THR A 20 -3.02 6.03 0.27
CA THR A 20 -1.57 6.13 0.16
C THR A 20 -1.11 5.59 -1.18
N THR A 21 -0.31 6.38 -1.88
CA THR A 21 0.50 5.93 -3.01
C THR A 21 1.98 6.13 -2.67
N LEU A 22 2.86 5.63 -3.53
CA LEU A 22 4.31 5.84 -3.38
C LEU A 22 4.71 7.32 -3.31
N LEU A 23 3.90 8.22 -3.89
CA LEU A 23 4.21 9.65 -3.99
C LEU A 23 3.58 10.50 -2.88
N GLY A 24 2.62 9.95 -2.12
CA GLY A 24 1.91 10.72 -1.11
C GLY A 24 0.63 10.08 -0.62
N SER A 25 -0.04 10.80 0.29
CA SER A 25 -1.22 10.34 1.00
C SER A 25 -2.33 11.38 0.90
N TRP A 26 -3.56 10.95 0.58
CA TRP A 26 -4.72 11.84 0.47
C TRP A 26 -5.83 11.40 1.40
N SER A 27 -6.22 12.27 2.33
CA SER A 27 -7.33 12.02 3.27
C SER A 27 -8.41 13.09 3.14
N LEU A 28 -9.62 12.74 3.56
CA LEU A 28 -10.77 13.64 3.56
C LEU A 28 -11.32 13.75 4.97
N TRP A 29 -11.48 14.98 5.45
CA TRP A 29 -11.95 15.32 6.79
C TRP A 29 -13.19 16.20 6.67
N GLU A 30 -14.14 16.04 7.58
CA GLU A 30 -15.38 16.78 7.68
C GLU A 30 -15.28 17.74 8.86
N GLY A 31 -15.46 19.03 8.62
CA GLY A 31 -15.75 20.01 9.66
C GLY A 31 -17.27 20.19 9.83
N SER A 32 -17.66 21.16 10.64
CA SER A 32 -19.08 21.46 10.89
C SER A 32 -19.82 21.99 9.64
N ASP A 33 -19.19 22.90 8.90
CA ASP A 33 -19.73 23.65 7.76
C ASP A 33 -18.95 23.44 6.45
N HIS A 34 -17.86 22.68 6.49
CA HIS A 34 -17.02 22.41 5.35
C HIS A 34 -16.39 21.02 5.42
N PHE A 35 -15.76 20.59 4.33
CA PHE A 35 -14.86 19.44 4.36
C PHE A 35 -13.48 19.84 3.83
N VAL A 36 -12.45 19.14 4.29
CA VAL A 36 -11.05 19.40 3.97
C VAL A 36 -10.45 18.20 3.27
N GLN A 37 -9.90 18.43 2.09
CA GLN A 37 -8.97 17.50 1.47
C GLN A 37 -7.56 17.82 1.96
N MET A 38 -6.91 16.81 2.52
CA MET A 38 -5.52 16.89 2.96
C MET A 38 -4.66 16.04 2.03
N GLU A 39 -3.65 16.67 1.45
CA GLU A 39 -2.65 16.06 0.58
C GLU A 39 -1.28 16.15 1.23
N VAL A 40 -0.64 15.00 1.45
CA VAL A 40 0.72 14.91 1.98
C VAL A 40 1.61 14.35 0.89
N LEU A 41 2.47 15.20 0.31
CA LEU A 41 3.47 14.86 -0.70
C LEU A 41 4.86 15.07 -0.11
N GLY A 42 5.48 14.01 0.41
CA GLY A 42 6.81 14.08 1.03
C GLY A 42 6.85 14.95 2.29
N PHE A 43 7.38 16.17 2.14
CA PHE A 43 7.48 17.20 3.19
C PHE A 43 6.46 18.34 3.03
N GLN A 44 5.68 18.34 1.94
CA GLN A 44 4.62 19.32 1.72
C GLN A 44 3.29 18.74 2.16
N GLU A 45 2.55 19.53 2.94
CA GLU A 45 1.20 19.26 3.38
C GLU A 45 0.31 20.38 2.87
N THR A 46 -0.63 20.03 1.98
CA THR A 46 -1.55 20.96 1.36
C THR A 46 -2.96 20.67 1.85
N HIS A 47 -3.63 21.71 2.34
CA HIS A 47 -5.01 21.65 2.79
C HIS A 47 -5.91 22.44 1.86
N GLN A 48 -6.95 21.81 1.33
CA GLN A 48 -7.99 22.47 0.54
C GLN A 48 -9.32 22.33 1.27
N ARG A 49 -9.92 23.47 1.64
CA ARG A 49 -11.22 23.53 2.31
C ARG A 49 -12.32 23.77 1.28
N PHE A 50 -13.45 23.10 1.45
CA PHE A 50 -14.63 23.22 0.62
C PHE A 50 -15.85 23.40 1.51
N TYR A 51 -16.42 24.61 1.52
CA TYR A 51 -17.61 24.93 2.32
C TYR A 51 -18.85 24.30 1.71
N PHE A 52 -19.74 23.77 2.55
CA PHE A 52 -20.96 23.10 2.08
C PHE A 52 -21.89 24.04 1.31
N ASP A 53 -21.90 25.32 1.68
CA ASP A 53 -22.67 26.38 1.01
C ASP A 53 -22.17 26.66 -0.43
N ASP A 54 -20.88 26.44 -0.69
CA ASP A 54 -20.25 26.71 -1.98
C ASP A 54 -20.23 25.49 -2.92
N ILE A 55 -20.77 24.34 -2.53
CA ILE A 55 -20.74 23.15 -3.39
C ILE A 55 -21.88 23.22 -4.37
N ARG A 56 -21.58 23.21 -5.67
CA ARG A 56 -22.60 23.16 -6.72
C ARG A 56 -22.92 21.74 -7.14
N ALA A 57 -21.89 20.90 -7.27
CA ALA A 57 -22.06 19.53 -7.71
C ALA A 57 -20.86 18.64 -7.36
N PHE A 58 -21.14 17.35 -7.24
CA PHE A 58 -20.12 16.30 -7.24
C PHE A 58 -20.22 15.49 -8.52
N THR A 59 -19.08 15.23 -9.16
CA THR A 59 -19.00 14.34 -10.32
C THR A 59 -18.24 13.07 -9.97
N LEU A 60 -18.76 11.92 -10.42
CA LEU A 60 -18.13 10.62 -10.23
C LEU A 60 -18.01 9.93 -11.58
N ARG A 61 -16.77 9.70 -12.03
CA ARG A 61 -16.48 9.04 -13.31
C ARG A 61 -15.68 7.75 -13.08
N ALA A 62 -16.15 6.65 -13.67
CA ALA A 62 -15.37 5.41 -13.72
C ALA A 62 -14.13 5.59 -14.63
N THR A 63 -13.03 4.95 -14.26
CA THR A 63 -11.77 5.03 -15.03
C THR A 63 -11.39 3.69 -15.63
N ASN A 64 -10.86 3.72 -16.85
CA ASN A 64 -10.33 2.53 -17.52
C ASN A 64 -9.03 2.01 -16.87
N ARG A 65 -8.46 2.73 -15.89
CA ARG A 65 -7.25 2.30 -15.18
C ARG A 65 -7.45 0.96 -14.45
N GLY A 66 -8.64 0.72 -13.90
CA GLY A 66 -8.98 -0.56 -13.28
C GLY A 66 -8.98 -1.70 -14.30
N PHE A 67 -9.50 -1.45 -15.51
CA PHE A 67 -9.47 -2.42 -16.61
C PHE A 67 -8.05 -2.77 -17.03
N TRP A 68 -7.18 -1.77 -17.22
CA TRP A 68 -5.76 -2.01 -17.51
C TRP A 68 -5.05 -2.80 -16.41
N MET A 69 -5.39 -2.55 -15.15
CA MET A 69 -4.84 -3.31 -14.02
C MET A 69 -5.30 -4.78 -14.04
N HIS A 70 -6.57 -5.02 -14.41
CA HIS A 70 -7.10 -6.37 -14.60
C HIS A 70 -6.42 -7.10 -15.76
N LEU A 71 -6.21 -6.41 -16.89
CA LEU A 71 -5.52 -6.98 -18.04
C LEU A 71 -4.06 -7.31 -17.70
N PHE A 72 -3.39 -6.42 -16.96
CA PHE A 72 -2.01 -6.62 -16.54
C PHE A 72 -1.87 -7.78 -15.54
N LEU A 73 -2.62 -7.77 -14.44
CA LEU A 73 -2.56 -8.82 -13.41
C LEU A 73 -3.09 -10.16 -13.92
N GLY A 74 -4.18 -10.15 -14.69
CA GLY A 74 -4.72 -11.34 -15.33
C GLY A 74 -3.76 -11.90 -16.38
N GLY A 75 -3.18 -11.04 -17.21
CA GLY A 75 -2.15 -11.42 -18.18
C GLY A 75 -0.92 -12.04 -17.52
N LEU A 76 -0.44 -11.46 -16.42
CA LEU A 76 0.66 -12.04 -15.62
C LEU A 76 0.31 -13.41 -15.03
N THR A 77 -0.93 -13.56 -14.54
CA THR A 77 -1.43 -14.85 -14.03
C THR A 77 -1.43 -15.91 -15.13
N VAL A 78 -1.99 -15.59 -16.29
CA VAL A 78 -2.05 -16.51 -17.44
C VAL A 78 -0.66 -16.81 -17.99
N ALA A 79 0.22 -15.81 -18.07
CA ALA A 79 1.59 -16.01 -18.53
C ALA A 79 2.37 -16.92 -17.57
N ALA A 80 2.30 -16.68 -16.25
CA ALA A 80 2.95 -17.52 -15.26
C ALA A 80 2.41 -18.96 -15.29
N ALA A 81 1.09 -19.13 -15.38
CA ALA A 81 0.46 -20.44 -15.49
C ALA A 81 0.81 -21.16 -16.82
N GLY A 82 0.83 -20.44 -17.94
CA GLY A 82 1.15 -20.98 -19.26
C GLY A 82 2.61 -21.43 -19.39
N VAL A 83 3.55 -20.66 -18.83
CA VAL A 83 4.96 -21.06 -18.72
C VAL A 83 5.07 -22.31 -17.84
N GLY A 84 4.34 -22.32 -16.71
CA GLY A 84 4.21 -23.48 -15.82
C GLY A 84 3.77 -24.73 -16.58
N LEU A 85 2.63 -24.68 -17.28
CA LEU A 85 2.06 -25.84 -17.99
C LEU A 85 2.92 -26.34 -19.15
N ARG A 86 3.62 -25.44 -19.88
CA ARG A 86 4.46 -25.82 -21.02
C ARG A 86 5.78 -26.48 -20.58
N TRP A 87 6.30 -26.10 -19.41
CA TRP A 87 7.58 -26.59 -18.89
C TRP A 87 7.41 -27.65 -17.80
N SER A 88 6.20 -27.78 -17.23
CA SER A 88 5.88 -28.83 -16.27
C SER A 88 5.86 -30.17 -16.95
N ASN A 89 6.71 -31.08 -16.47
CA ASN A 89 6.66 -32.47 -16.87
C ASN A 89 5.89 -33.24 -15.78
N PRO A 90 4.69 -33.76 -16.06
CA PRO A 90 3.87 -34.44 -15.05
C PRO A 90 4.67 -35.57 -14.40
N GLY A 91 4.91 -35.47 -13.10
CA GLY A 91 5.67 -36.47 -12.32
C GLY A 91 7.14 -36.14 -12.06
N SER A 92 7.70 -35.05 -12.62
CA SER A 92 9.11 -34.69 -12.37
C SER A 92 9.38 -34.05 -11.01
N GLY A 93 8.33 -33.58 -10.31
CA GLY A 93 8.45 -32.96 -8.98
C GLY A 93 9.42 -31.78 -8.94
N ARG A 94 9.72 -31.17 -10.09
CA ARG A 94 10.78 -30.18 -10.24
C ARG A 94 10.39 -28.93 -9.49
N THR A 95 11.31 -28.40 -8.71
CA THR A 95 11.07 -27.23 -7.88
C THR A 95 10.68 -25.99 -8.70
N VAL A 96 11.05 -25.93 -9.98
CA VAL A 96 10.60 -24.88 -10.91
C VAL A 96 9.08 -24.85 -11.08
N ASP A 97 8.42 -26.02 -11.08
CA ASP A 97 6.96 -26.13 -11.21
C ASP A 97 6.26 -25.50 -10.01
N TRP A 98 6.80 -25.71 -8.81
CA TRP A 98 6.28 -25.11 -7.58
C TRP A 98 6.47 -23.59 -7.53
N ILE A 99 7.58 -23.06 -8.06
CA ILE A 99 7.80 -21.61 -8.15
C ILE A 99 6.79 -20.96 -9.07
N LEU A 100 6.62 -21.52 -10.27
CA LEU A 100 5.69 -21.00 -11.26
C LEU A 100 4.25 -21.08 -10.76
N LEU A 101 3.90 -22.15 -10.04
CA LEU A 101 2.61 -22.27 -9.37
C LEU A 101 2.42 -21.21 -8.28
N ALA A 102 3.39 -21.04 -7.38
CA ALA A 102 3.31 -20.04 -6.32
C ALA A 102 3.17 -18.61 -6.87
N LEU A 103 3.90 -18.31 -7.95
CA LEU A 103 3.84 -17.02 -8.63
C LEU A 103 2.49 -16.81 -9.31
N ALA A 104 1.97 -17.81 -10.03
CA ALA A 104 0.66 -17.78 -10.65
C ALA A 104 -0.45 -17.59 -9.61
N VAL A 105 -0.40 -18.31 -8.49
CA VAL A 105 -1.36 -18.18 -7.37
C VAL A 105 -1.28 -16.78 -6.76
N SER A 106 -0.08 -16.23 -6.58
CA SER A 106 0.11 -14.88 -6.02
C SER A 106 -0.52 -13.80 -6.92
N PHE A 107 -0.29 -13.87 -8.23
CA PHE A 107 -0.92 -12.95 -9.18
C PHE A 107 -2.43 -13.15 -9.29
N ALA A 108 -2.90 -14.40 -9.26
CA ALA A 108 -4.32 -14.71 -9.25
C ALA A 108 -5.02 -14.11 -8.02
N LEU A 109 -4.40 -14.23 -6.84
CA LEU A 109 -4.93 -13.67 -5.61
C LEU A 109 -4.95 -12.14 -5.66
N ALA A 110 -3.87 -11.50 -6.12
CA ALA A 110 -3.82 -10.05 -6.29
C ALA A 110 -4.87 -9.55 -7.28
N TRP A 111 -5.07 -10.28 -8.39
CA TRP A 111 -6.11 -10.02 -9.38
C TRP A 111 -7.51 -10.15 -8.78
N LEU A 112 -7.78 -11.21 -8.01
CA LEU A 112 -9.05 -11.46 -7.35
C LEU A 112 -9.36 -10.37 -6.30
N VAL A 113 -8.39 -10.00 -5.47
CA VAL A 113 -8.54 -8.90 -4.51
C VAL A 113 -8.85 -7.59 -5.24
N HIS A 114 -8.17 -7.31 -6.36
CA HIS A 114 -8.47 -6.13 -7.17
C HIS A 114 -9.90 -6.16 -7.74
N ALA A 115 -10.38 -7.33 -8.16
CA ALA A 115 -11.74 -7.54 -8.66
C ALA A 115 -12.79 -7.29 -7.57
N ILE A 116 -12.58 -7.84 -6.37
CA ILE A 116 -13.50 -7.71 -5.24
C ILE A 116 -13.64 -6.24 -4.80
N LEU A 117 -12.53 -5.48 -4.80
CA LEU A 117 -12.51 -4.06 -4.45
C LEU A 117 -13.29 -3.18 -5.46
N GLY A 118 -13.55 -3.70 -6.67
CA GLY A 118 -14.36 -3.04 -7.69
C GLY A 118 -13.63 -1.94 -8.47
N PRO A 119 -14.31 -1.30 -9.44
CA PRO A 119 -13.67 -0.40 -10.39
C PRO A 119 -13.12 0.87 -9.73
N THR A 120 -12.02 1.38 -10.29
CA THR A 120 -11.42 2.65 -9.87
C THR A 120 -12.20 3.83 -10.43
N CYS A 121 -12.33 4.90 -9.64
CA CYS A 121 -13.03 6.11 -10.04
C CYS A 121 -12.16 7.36 -9.88
N VAL A 122 -12.60 8.42 -10.54
CA VAL A 122 -12.17 9.79 -10.30
C VAL A 122 -13.39 10.57 -9.85
N CYS A 123 -13.23 11.32 -8.77
CA CYS A 123 -14.27 12.22 -8.27
C CYS A 123 -13.79 13.67 -8.34
N HIS A 124 -14.68 14.59 -8.70
CA HIS A 124 -14.44 16.02 -8.57
C HIS A 124 -15.55 16.71 -7.81
N VAL A 125 -15.19 17.75 -7.06
CA VAL A 125 -16.09 18.73 -6.47
C VAL A 125 -16.06 20.00 -7.32
N ILE A 126 -17.24 20.50 -7.65
CA ILE A 126 -17.42 21.74 -8.41
C ILE A 126 -17.92 22.80 -7.44
N THR A 127 -17.14 23.87 -7.29
CA THR A 127 -17.51 25.09 -6.56
C THR A 127 -17.62 26.27 -7.53
N PRO A 128 -18.12 27.45 -7.10
CA PRO A 128 -18.14 28.65 -7.94
C PRO A 128 -16.78 29.01 -8.54
N VAL A 129 -15.71 28.74 -7.80
CA VAL A 129 -14.36 29.22 -8.12
C VAL A 129 -13.50 28.13 -8.78
N GLN A 130 -13.76 26.85 -8.49
CA GLN A 130 -12.87 25.78 -8.95
C GLN A 130 -13.57 24.43 -9.17
N ASN A 131 -12.98 23.64 -10.07
CA ASN A 131 -13.26 22.23 -10.23
C ASN A 131 -12.08 21.42 -9.67
N ALA A 132 -12.22 20.93 -8.44
CA ALA A 132 -11.14 20.27 -7.72
C ALA A 132 -11.33 18.75 -7.68
N ARG A 133 -10.24 18.00 -7.88
CA ARG A 133 -10.27 16.55 -7.87
C ARG A 133 -10.16 15.99 -6.44
N LEU A 134 -11.14 15.18 -6.06
CA LEU A 134 -11.18 14.46 -4.78
C LEU A 134 -10.30 13.21 -4.83
N ARG A 135 -8.99 13.36 -4.58
CA ARG A 135 -7.97 12.29 -4.75
C ARG A 135 -8.10 11.15 -3.72
N ALA A 136 -8.68 11.43 -2.55
CA ALA A 136 -8.93 10.46 -1.50
C ALA A 136 -9.92 9.35 -1.93
N LEU A 137 -10.82 9.65 -2.88
CA LEU A 137 -11.88 8.74 -3.35
C LEU A 137 -11.40 7.94 -4.58
N GLY A 138 -10.83 6.76 -4.36
CA GLY A 138 -10.25 5.93 -5.43
C GLY A 138 -11.12 4.79 -5.97
N ARG A 139 -12.15 4.35 -5.25
CA ARG A 139 -13.01 3.19 -5.61
C ARG A 139 -14.48 3.60 -5.60
N ILE A 140 -15.23 3.12 -6.59
CA ILE A 140 -16.60 3.61 -6.83
C ILE A 140 -17.55 3.38 -5.65
N ARG A 141 -17.43 2.23 -4.97
CA ARG A 141 -18.32 1.87 -3.84
C ARG A 141 -18.10 2.80 -2.65
N SER A 142 -16.85 3.04 -2.28
CA SER A 142 -16.51 3.95 -1.19
C SER A 142 -16.82 5.40 -1.55
N ALA A 143 -16.51 5.80 -2.79
CA ALA A 143 -16.81 7.15 -3.28
C ALA A 143 -18.32 7.44 -3.23
N ARG A 144 -19.17 6.53 -3.69
CA ARG A 144 -20.63 6.71 -3.66
C ARG A 144 -21.16 6.91 -2.24
N LYS A 145 -20.67 6.11 -1.27
CA LYS A 145 -21.08 6.24 0.13
C LYS A 145 -20.71 7.60 0.73
N ILE A 146 -19.49 8.05 0.47
CA ILE A 146 -18.99 9.32 1.01
C ILE A 146 -19.64 10.50 0.31
N LEU A 147 -19.83 10.43 -1.02
CA LEU A 147 -20.54 11.46 -1.76
C LEU A 147 -21.99 11.59 -1.32
N PHE A 148 -22.69 10.47 -1.08
CA PHE A 148 -24.05 10.53 -0.54
C PHE A 148 -24.12 11.28 0.80
N HIS A 149 -23.17 11.01 1.70
CA HIS A 149 -23.07 11.73 2.97
C HIS A 149 -22.77 13.22 2.76
N LEU A 150 -21.81 13.56 1.90
CA LEU A 150 -21.45 14.96 1.62
C LEU A 150 -22.57 15.74 0.92
N THR A 151 -23.29 15.10 -0.01
CA THR A 151 -24.46 15.67 -0.68
C THR A 151 -25.55 15.97 0.35
N TYR A 152 -25.86 15.02 1.22
CA TYR A 152 -26.81 15.24 2.31
C TYR A 152 -26.42 16.42 3.21
N ARG A 153 -25.13 16.55 3.56
CA ARG A 153 -24.64 17.69 4.37
C ARG A 153 -24.73 19.03 3.62
N ALA A 154 -24.50 19.04 2.32
CA ALA A 154 -24.67 20.23 1.49
C ALA A 154 -26.14 20.66 1.39
N GLU A 155 -27.05 19.72 1.16
CA GLU A 155 -28.50 19.96 1.10
C GLU A 155 -29.06 20.50 2.43
N LEU A 156 -28.51 20.06 3.58
CA LEU A 156 -28.90 20.59 4.89
C LEU A 156 -28.54 22.07 5.08
N VAL A 157 -27.49 22.57 4.41
CA VAL A 157 -27.03 23.95 4.52
C VAL A 157 -27.69 24.83 3.47
N GLN A 158 -27.74 24.37 2.22
CA GLN A 158 -28.27 25.11 1.09
C GLN A 158 -29.81 25.09 1.00
N GLY A 159 -30.44 24.16 1.73
CA GLY A 159 -31.86 23.84 1.57
C GLY A 159 -32.10 22.91 0.37
N PRO A 160 -33.30 22.31 0.28
CA PRO A 160 -33.68 21.51 -0.87
C PRO A 160 -33.66 22.38 -2.13
N VAL A 161 -33.13 21.85 -3.23
CA VAL A 161 -33.20 22.50 -4.54
C VAL A 161 -34.68 22.63 -4.92
N SER A 162 -35.22 23.84 -4.88
CA SER A 162 -36.58 24.12 -5.32
C SER A 162 -36.73 23.69 -6.78
N GLU A 163 -37.72 22.83 -7.08
CA GLU A 163 -37.98 22.35 -8.44
C GLU A 163 -38.23 23.50 -9.44
N ASP A 164 -38.63 24.67 -8.96
CA ASP A 164 -38.82 25.90 -9.74
C ASP A 164 -37.53 26.40 -10.44
N LEU A 165 -36.34 26.06 -9.93
CA LEU A 165 -35.04 26.39 -10.54
C LEU A 165 -34.63 25.44 -11.67
N LEU A 166 -35.30 24.29 -11.83
CA LEU A 166 -35.05 23.35 -12.93
C LEU A 166 -35.82 23.71 -14.21
N LEU A 167 -36.72 24.70 -14.15
CA LEU A 167 -37.36 25.27 -15.33
C LEU A 167 -36.36 26.15 -16.09
N PRO A 168 -36.16 25.95 -17.42
CA PRO A 168 -35.27 26.78 -18.19
C PRO A 168 -35.81 28.22 -18.25
N GLY A 169 -35.27 29.13 -17.42
CA GLY A 169 -35.60 30.56 -17.50
C GLY A 169 -35.58 31.37 -16.20
N ALA A 170 -35.45 30.77 -15.02
CA ALA A 170 -35.47 31.52 -13.76
C ALA A 170 -34.05 32.01 -13.37
N ALA A 171 -33.84 33.33 -13.41
CA ALA A 171 -32.62 33.97 -12.91
C ALA A 171 -32.53 33.87 -11.37
N PRO A 172 -31.36 33.61 -10.76
CA PRO A 172 -31.27 33.46 -9.32
C PRO A 172 -31.21 34.84 -8.65
N ALA A 173 -32.20 35.13 -7.82
CA ALA A 173 -32.14 36.19 -6.82
C ALA A 173 -32.25 35.55 -5.44
N VAL A 174 -31.13 35.29 -4.76
CA VAL A 174 -31.13 35.12 -3.30
C VAL A 174 -29.81 35.64 -2.72
N THR A 175 -29.93 36.77 -2.03
CA THR A 175 -28.98 37.27 -1.04
C THR A 175 -29.29 36.56 0.28
N SER A 176 -28.33 35.81 0.84
CA SER A 176 -28.45 35.24 2.18
C SER A 176 -27.24 35.68 3.02
N GLU A 177 -27.45 36.68 3.89
CA GLU A 177 -26.54 36.95 5.01
C GLU A 177 -26.70 35.83 6.06
N VAL A 178 -25.69 34.96 6.18
CA VAL A 178 -25.67 33.92 7.21
C VAL A 178 -24.86 34.40 8.41
N ARG A 179 -25.57 34.67 9.51
CA ARG A 179 -24.98 34.98 10.82
C ARG A 179 -24.75 33.70 11.60
N LEU A 180 -23.49 33.28 11.73
CA LEU A 180 -23.08 32.13 12.55
C LEU A 180 -23.13 32.49 14.05
N THR A 181 -23.84 31.70 14.84
CA THR A 181 -23.66 31.66 16.31
C THR A 181 -22.98 30.35 16.69
N PRO A 182 -21.98 30.36 17.61
CA PRO A 182 -21.29 29.15 18.03
C PRO A 182 -22.17 28.30 18.96
N ARG A 183 -22.25 26.99 18.72
CA ARG A 183 -23.03 26.03 19.53
C ARG A 183 -22.07 25.15 20.35
N PRO A 184 -22.39 24.78 21.62
CA PRO A 184 -21.43 24.14 22.52
C PRO A 184 -21.15 22.67 22.16
N ASP A 185 -19.89 22.29 22.36
CA ASP A 185 -19.28 20.99 22.13
C ASP A 185 -20.01 19.82 22.79
N VAL A 186 -20.35 18.81 21.98
CA VAL A 186 -20.69 17.48 22.45
C VAL A 186 -19.49 16.58 22.18
N GLN A 187 -18.70 16.31 23.22
CA GLN A 187 -17.56 15.39 23.16
C GLN A 187 -18.07 13.94 23.02
N VAL A 188 -17.71 13.28 21.91
CA VAL A 188 -17.86 11.82 21.76
C VAL A 188 -16.46 11.22 21.73
N PRO A 189 -16.15 10.18 22.53
CA PRO A 189 -14.79 9.65 22.64
C PRO A 189 -14.26 9.12 21.31
N LEU A 190 -13.15 9.71 20.87
CA LEU A 190 -12.30 9.26 19.76
C LEU A 190 -11.62 7.95 20.18
N ASP A 191 -11.79 6.86 19.43
CA ASP A 191 -10.81 5.77 19.40
C ASP A 191 -11.25 4.66 18.45
N LYS A 192 -10.74 4.63 17.21
CA LYS A 192 -10.47 3.39 16.47
C LYS A 192 -9.27 3.54 15.53
N VAL A 193 -8.13 3.01 15.97
CA VAL A 193 -6.97 2.65 15.14
C VAL A 193 -7.46 1.95 13.87
N GLY A 194 -7.14 2.50 12.69
CA GLY A 194 -7.73 2.07 11.43
C GLY A 194 -7.26 0.69 10.99
N ALA A 195 -8.21 -0.21 10.67
CA ALA A 195 -8.01 -1.59 10.17
C ALA A 195 -6.99 -1.79 9.02
N GLY A 196 -6.57 -0.73 8.30
CA GLY A 196 -5.53 -0.81 7.27
C GLY A 196 -4.12 -0.98 7.85
N SER A 197 -3.87 -0.43 9.05
CA SER A 197 -2.62 -0.67 9.79
C SER A 197 -2.52 -2.12 10.25
N THR A 198 -3.65 -2.73 10.62
CA THR A 198 -3.73 -4.14 11.03
C THR A 198 -3.40 -5.08 9.88
N LEU A 199 -3.95 -4.86 8.67
CA LEU A 199 -3.62 -5.67 7.49
C LEU A 199 -2.13 -5.57 7.15
N LEU A 200 -1.56 -4.36 7.15
CA LEU A 200 -0.14 -4.17 6.85
C LEU A 200 0.75 -4.85 7.90
N ARG A 201 0.40 -4.77 9.20
CA ARG A 201 1.08 -5.50 10.28
C ARG A 201 1.05 -7.01 10.05
N VAL A 202 -0.10 -7.56 9.68
CA VAL A 202 -0.24 -8.99 9.36
C VAL A 202 0.63 -9.37 8.16
N VAL A 203 0.58 -8.60 7.07
CA VAL A 203 1.34 -8.87 5.85
C VAL A 203 2.85 -8.88 6.11
N VAL A 204 3.37 -7.85 6.79
CA VAL A 204 4.80 -7.76 7.15
C VAL A 204 5.23 -8.91 8.04
N THR A 205 4.41 -9.23 9.05
CA THR A 205 4.68 -10.32 9.99
C THR A 205 4.75 -11.66 9.27
N SER A 206 3.76 -11.95 8.43
CA SER A 206 3.71 -13.20 7.67
C SER A 206 4.87 -13.31 6.68
N LEU A 207 5.21 -12.23 5.97
CA LEU A 207 6.34 -12.21 5.04
C LEU A 207 7.69 -12.42 5.76
N ALA A 208 7.89 -11.80 6.91
CA ALA A 208 9.12 -11.97 7.70
C ALA A 208 9.28 -13.40 8.23
N LEU A 209 8.20 -14.01 8.74
CA LEU A 209 8.21 -15.42 9.17
C LEU A 209 8.43 -16.37 8.00
N LEU A 210 7.79 -16.10 6.85
CA LEU A 210 8.00 -16.88 5.64
C LEU A 210 9.47 -16.81 5.18
N ASN A 211 10.06 -15.62 5.22
CA ASN A 211 11.48 -15.42 4.89
C ASN A 211 12.41 -16.16 5.82
N ALA A 212 12.15 -16.13 7.12
CA ALA A 212 12.89 -16.92 8.09
C ALA A 212 12.80 -18.42 7.78
N ALA A 213 11.60 -18.94 7.50
CA ALA A 213 11.40 -20.35 7.16
C ALA A 213 12.15 -20.76 5.88
N PHE A 214 12.12 -19.92 4.83
CA PHE A 214 12.86 -20.19 3.60
C PHE A 214 14.36 -20.13 3.80
N LEU A 215 14.89 -19.13 4.53
CA LEU A 215 16.32 -19.03 4.84
C LEU A 215 16.79 -20.20 5.71
N SER A 216 16.02 -20.63 6.71
CA SER A 216 16.33 -21.81 7.52
C SER A 216 16.29 -23.10 6.69
N GLY A 217 15.29 -23.25 5.81
CA GLY A 217 15.24 -24.35 4.85
C GLY A 217 16.45 -24.34 3.92
N PHE A 218 16.91 -23.16 3.52
CA PHE A 218 18.09 -22.98 2.66
C PHE A 218 19.42 -23.36 3.33
N LEU A 219 19.50 -23.32 4.67
CA LEU A 219 20.66 -23.80 5.42
C LEU A 219 20.74 -25.33 5.53
N ILE A 220 19.63 -26.03 5.27
CA ILE A 220 19.52 -27.50 5.39
C ILE A 220 19.50 -28.13 4.00
N TRP A 221 18.68 -27.57 3.11
CA TRP A 221 18.48 -28.04 1.75
C TRP A 221 18.97 -27.00 0.76
N ASP A 222 20.08 -27.31 0.14
CA ASP A 222 20.60 -26.47 -0.92
C ASP A 222 19.98 -26.86 -2.26
N SER A 223 18.94 -26.12 -2.67
CA SER A 223 18.40 -26.24 -4.02
C SER A 223 18.41 -24.89 -4.71
N TYR A 224 18.74 -24.93 -6.00
CA TYR A 224 18.72 -23.75 -6.86
C TYR A 224 17.39 -23.01 -6.80
N ALA A 225 16.28 -23.75 -6.70
CA ALA A 225 14.96 -23.18 -6.67
C ALA A 225 14.62 -22.48 -5.35
N LEU A 226 15.10 -22.99 -4.20
CA LEU A 226 14.98 -22.24 -2.94
C LEU A 226 15.68 -20.87 -3.04
N ARG A 227 16.82 -20.78 -3.73
CA ARG A 227 17.54 -19.50 -3.96
C ARG A 227 16.72 -18.52 -4.79
N VAL A 228 16.09 -19.00 -5.85
CA VAL A 228 15.24 -18.17 -6.72
C VAL A 228 14.03 -17.66 -5.93
N VAL A 229 13.34 -18.52 -5.18
CA VAL A 229 12.22 -18.09 -4.31
C VAL A 229 12.69 -17.07 -3.28
N GLN A 230 13.83 -17.35 -2.65
CA GLN A 230 14.42 -16.46 -1.65
C GLN A 230 14.74 -15.08 -2.23
N LEU A 231 15.27 -15.01 -3.46
CA LEU A 231 15.52 -13.74 -4.14
C LEU A 231 14.22 -12.93 -4.33
N PHE A 232 13.17 -13.55 -4.85
CA PHE A 232 11.87 -12.88 -5.02
C PHE A 232 11.26 -12.44 -3.69
N LEU A 233 11.38 -13.27 -2.66
CA LEU A 233 10.91 -12.95 -1.32
C LEU A 233 11.68 -11.77 -0.71
N THR A 234 13.00 -11.74 -0.86
CA THR A 234 13.87 -10.64 -0.39
C THR A 234 13.53 -9.33 -1.10
N VAL A 235 13.33 -9.34 -2.43
CA VAL A 235 12.92 -8.15 -3.19
C VAL A 235 11.52 -7.67 -2.77
N THR A 236 10.61 -8.61 -2.52
CA THR A 236 9.26 -8.29 -2.02
C THR A 236 9.33 -7.65 -0.64
N LEU A 237 10.16 -8.18 0.27
CA LEU A 237 10.39 -7.63 1.60
C LEU A 237 11.04 -6.25 1.55
N LEU A 238 12.00 -6.01 0.66
CA LEU A 238 12.55 -4.68 0.40
C LEU A 238 11.44 -3.69 0.00
N GLY A 239 10.59 -4.06 -0.95
CA GLY A 239 9.45 -3.24 -1.36
C GLY A 239 8.46 -2.98 -0.21
N VAL A 240 8.14 -4.01 0.57
CA VAL A 240 7.25 -3.89 1.74
C VAL A 240 7.89 -3.04 2.84
N GLY A 241 9.19 -3.18 3.09
CA GLY A 241 9.97 -2.37 4.03
C GLY A 241 9.93 -0.89 3.67
N ILE A 242 10.12 -0.55 2.38
CA ILE A 242 9.97 0.82 1.86
C ILE A 242 8.53 1.33 2.09
N THR A 243 7.52 0.52 1.76
CA THR A 243 6.13 0.93 1.95
C THR A 243 5.78 1.12 3.44
N CYS A 244 6.33 0.29 4.33
CA CYS A 244 6.20 0.46 5.77
C CYS A 244 6.87 1.73 6.25
N ALA A 245 8.10 2.00 5.82
CA ALA A 245 8.80 3.25 6.13
C ALA A 245 7.99 4.47 5.68
N ALA A 246 7.44 4.43 4.47
CA ALA A 246 6.63 5.52 3.90
C ALA A 246 5.25 5.69 4.57
N THR A 247 4.58 4.60 4.96
CA THR A 247 3.22 4.60 5.55
C THR A 247 3.23 4.74 7.08
N SER A 248 4.39 4.60 7.71
CA SER A 248 4.56 4.54 9.17
C SER A 248 4.17 5.79 9.94
N ARG A 249 3.89 6.92 9.29
CA ARG A 249 3.41 8.13 10.00
C ARG A 249 2.09 7.90 10.75
N ALA A 250 1.29 6.89 10.37
CA ALA A 250 0.00 6.57 11.00
C ALA A 250 0.00 5.28 11.85
N ALA A 251 1.06 4.46 11.83
CA ALA A 251 1.03 3.07 12.33
C ALA A 251 1.78 2.84 13.66
N GLY A 252 2.32 3.90 14.27
CA GLY A 252 3.08 3.85 15.53
C GLY A 252 4.60 3.75 15.35
N VAL A 253 5.34 4.22 16.35
CA VAL A 253 6.82 4.34 16.30
C VAL A 253 7.51 2.98 16.17
N LEU A 254 6.98 1.95 16.84
CA LEU A 254 7.55 0.59 16.80
C LEU A 254 7.46 -0.02 15.41
N PHE A 255 6.29 0.08 14.75
CA PHE A 255 6.08 -0.43 13.41
C PHE A 255 7.00 0.22 12.37
N ARG A 256 7.24 1.53 12.53
CA ARG A 256 8.25 2.25 11.73
C ARG A 256 9.64 1.66 11.86
N ARG A 257 10.08 1.42 13.10
CA ARG A 257 11.40 0.86 13.39
C ARG A 257 11.54 -0.54 12.78
N ILE A 258 10.51 -1.36 12.88
CA ILE A 258 10.47 -2.70 12.27
C ILE A 258 10.61 -2.62 10.74
N GLY A 259 9.83 -1.76 10.08
CA GLY A 259 9.90 -1.59 8.63
C GLY A 259 11.27 -1.13 8.13
N TRP A 260 11.90 -0.17 8.83
CA TRP A 260 13.26 0.27 8.51
C TRP A 260 14.31 -0.80 8.80
N ALA A 261 14.16 -1.57 9.87
CA ALA A 261 15.11 -2.60 10.22
C ALA A 261 15.07 -3.75 9.20
N LEU A 262 13.87 -4.18 8.74
CA LEU A 262 13.73 -5.12 7.63
C LEU A 262 14.38 -4.59 6.35
N PHE A 263 14.05 -3.36 5.95
CA PHE A 263 14.63 -2.75 4.75
C PHE A 263 16.16 -2.68 4.81
N ALA A 264 16.73 -2.27 5.94
CA ALA A 264 18.16 -2.11 6.11
C ALA A 264 18.89 -3.46 6.11
N VAL A 265 18.36 -4.47 6.82
CA VAL A 265 18.99 -5.80 6.90
C VAL A 265 18.85 -6.54 5.58
N ASP A 266 17.64 -6.66 5.02
CA ASP A 266 17.43 -7.34 3.73
C ASP A 266 18.16 -6.61 2.59
N GLY A 267 18.22 -5.27 2.64
CA GLY A 267 19.00 -4.47 1.70
C GLY A 267 20.50 -4.72 1.81
N LEU A 268 21.04 -4.78 3.03
CA LEU A 268 22.46 -5.12 3.24
C LEU A 268 22.77 -6.53 2.77
N VAL A 269 21.93 -7.51 3.10
CA VAL A 269 22.10 -8.91 2.65
C VAL A 269 22.06 -8.98 1.12
N PHE A 270 21.13 -8.27 0.49
CA PHE A 270 21.04 -8.19 -0.98
C PHE A 270 22.30 -7.56 -1.58
N LEU A 271 22.82 -6.47 -1.00
CA LEU A 271 24.06 -5.83 -1.47
C LEU A 271 25.29 -6.72 -1.28
N LEU A 272 25.41 -7.42 -0.15
CA LEU A 272 26.47 -8.39 0.07
C LEU A 272 26.38 -9.53 -0.95
N TRP A 273 25.16 -9.98 -1.27
CA TRP A 273 24.91 -11.03 -2.25
C TRP A 273 25.32 -10.63 -3.65
N TYR A 274 24.92 -9.42 -4.04
CA TYR A 274 25.34 -8.80 -5.28
C TYR A 274 26.87 -8.66 -5.36
N ALA A 275 27.50 -8.08 -4.35
CA ALA A 275 28.95 -7.84 -4.32
C ALA A 275 29.74 -9.15 -4.39
N TYR A 276 29.29 -10.20 -3.69
CA TYR A 276 29.93 -11.50 -3.75
C TYR A 276 29.75 -12.18 -5.11
N GLY A 277 28.58 -12.06 -5.74
CA GLY A 277 28.37 -12.53 -7.11
C GLY A 277 29.36 -11.89 -8.09
N VAL A 278 29.60 -10.57 -7.94
CA VAL A 278 30.56 -9.83 -8.78
C VAL A 278 31.98 -10.36 -8.54
N TYR A 279 32.36 -10.53 -7.28
CA TYR A 279 33.66 -11.09 -6.89
C TYR A 279 33.90 -12.49 -7.46
N MET A 280 32.90 -13.38 -7.37
CA MET A 280 33.01 -14.73 -7.94
C MET A 280 33.16 -14.70 -9.47
N THR A 281 32.40 -13.84 -10.13
CA THR A 281 32.44 -13.69 -11.59
C THR A 281 33.80 -13.15 -12.06
N SER A 282 34.36 -12.18 -11.34
CA SER A 282 35.62 -11.53 -11.70
C SER A 282 36.84 -12.44 -11.53
N ILE A 283 36.82 -13.36 -10.57
CA ILE A 283 37.90 -14.35 -10.37
C ILE A 283 37.80 -15.48 -11.39
N SER A 284 36.58 -15.85 -11.79
CA SER A 284 36.38 -17.09 -12.55
C SER A 284 36.60 -16.93 -14.05
N ARG A 285 36.48 -15.72 -14.62
CA ARG A 285 36.46 -15.55 -16.09
C ARG A 285 37.09 -14.24 -16.58
N PRO A 286 37.77 -14.26 -17.74
CA PRO A 286 38.31 -13.04 -18.36
C PRO A 286 37.19 -12.09 -18.81
N PRO A 287 37.44 -10.76 -18.85
CA PRO A 287 36.45 -9.74 -19.17
C PRO A 287 36.07 -9.80 -20.65
N ARG A 288 35.14 -10.68 -21.01
CA ARG A 288 34.49 -10.72 -22.33
C ARG A 288 32.99 -10.49 -22.18
N ALA A 289 32.35 -10.13 -23.30
CA ALA A 289 31.01 -9.53 -23.47
C ALA A 289 29.78 -10.23 -22.84
N ALA A 290 29.95 -11.24 -21.98
CA ALA A 290 28.86 -11.93 -21.29
C ALA A 290 28.89 -11.73 -19.76
N PHE A 291 29.44 -10.60 -19.30
CA PHE A 291 29.58 -10.32 -17.86
C PHE A 291 28.22 -10.35 -17.13
N GLU A 292 27.18 -9.74 -17.71
CA GLU A 292 25.86 -9.62 -17.05
C GLU A 292 25.13 -10.96 -16.88
N VAL A 293 25.08 -11.78 -17.93
CA VAL A 293 24.40 -13.09 -17.88
C VAL A 293 25.15 -14.02 -16.93
N ASN A 294 26.49 -14.04 -17.01
CA ASN A 294 27.31 -14.88 -16.15
C ASN A 294 27.24 -14.45 -14.68
N PHE A 295 27.16 -13.15 -14.42
CA PHE A 295 26.98 -12.61 -13.08
C PHE A 295 25.70 -13.12 -12.41
N ALA A 296 24.56 -13.05 -13.10
CA ALA A 296 23.30 -13.55 -12.55
C ALA A 296 23.35 -15.06 -12.26
N TRP A 297 23.98 -15.83 -13.15
CA TRP A 297 24.18 -17.27 -12.95
C TRP A 297 25.10 -17.60 -11.79
N ASP A 298 26.23 -16.89 -11.65
CA ASP A 298 27.19 -17.12 -10.58
C ASP A 298 26.62 -16.68 -9.23
N MET A 299 25.82 -15.60 -9.21
CA MET A 299 25.05 -15.18 -8.04
C MET A 299 24.07 -16.29 -7.60
N LEU A 300 23.30 -16.87 -8.53
CA LEU A 300 22.38 -17.98 -8.20
C LEU A 300 23.10 -19.30 -7.86
N ARG A 301 24.39 -19.45 -8.20
CA ARG A 301 25.21 -20.62 -7.84
C ARG A 301 25.85 -20.52 -6.46
N THR A 302 25.88 -19.34 -5.84
CA THR A 302 26.38 -19.21 -4.47
C THR A 302 25.56 -20.03 -3.49
N SER A 303 26.23 -20.99 -2.86
CA SER A 303 25.65 -21.85 -1.81
C SER A 303 26.16 -21.42 -0.44
N PRO A 304 25.30 -21.38 0.60
CA PRO A 304 25.75 -21.22 1.97
C PRO A 304 26.66 -22.39 2.40
N HIS A 305 26.52 -23.58 1.81
CA HIS A 305 27.36 -24.73 2.12
C HIS A 305 28.76 -24.64 1.52
N THR A 306 28.95 -23.85 0.46
CA THR A 306 30.25 -23.67 -0.20
C THR A 306 31.10 -22.57 0.42
N SER A 307 30.50 -21.69 1.22
CA SER A 307 31.18 -20.51 1.76
C SER A 307 30.73 -20.24 3.19
N THR A 308 31.66 -20.36 4.13
CA THR A 308 31.43 -20.07 5.56
C THR A 308 30.89 -18.65 5.76
N PHE A 309 31.37 -17.69 4.96
CA PHE A 309 30.86 -16.32 5.00
C PHE A 309 29.37 -16.28 4.64
N TRP A 310 28.97 -16.90 3.52
CA TRP A 310 27.56 -16.94 3.10
C TRP A 310 26.66 -17.68 4.06
N PHE A 311 27.15 -18.78 4.63
CA PHE A 311 26.43 -19.51 5.68
C PHE A 311 26.00 -18.57 6.80
N TRP A 312 26.94 -17.79 7.33
CA TRP A 312 26.67 -16.86 8.43
C TRP A 312 25.76 -15.70 8.01
N VAL A 313 25.92 -15.15 6.81
CA VAL A 313 25.02 -14.09 6.32
C VAL A 313 23.57 -14.59 6.23
N VAL A 314 23.36 -15.78 5.67
CA VAL A 314 22.03 -16.41 5.57
C VAL A 314 21.46 -16.73 6.95
N ALA A 315 22.27 -17.29 7.85
CA ALA A 315 21.85 -17.64 9.21
C ALA A 315 21.46 -16.42 10.04
N VAL A 316 22.26 -15.36 10.00
CA VAL A 316 21.93 -14.09 10.68
C VAL A 316 20.64 -13.49 10.11
N ASN A 317 20.46 -13.50 8.79
CA ASN A 317 19.23 -12.99 8.18
C ASN A 317 17.99 -13.83 8.57
N ALA A 318 18.14 -15.15 8.66
CA ALA A 318 17.07 -16.06 9.09
C ALA A 318 16.63 -15.73 10.52
N VAL A 319 17.60 -15.61 11.44
CA VAL A 319 17.34 -15.26 12.85
C VAL A 319 16.70 -13.88 12.96
N PHE A 320 17.22 -12.89 12.24
CA PHE A 320 16.66 -11.54 12.26
C PHE A 320 15.22 -11.50 11.75
N SER A 321 14.95 -12.14 10.61
CA SER A 321 13.61 -12.25 10.03
C SER A 321 12.64 -12.96 10.98
N ALA A 322 13.11 -14.01 11.68
CA ALA A 322 12.32 -14.71 12.68
C ALA A 322 11.97 -13.79 13.86
N VAL A 323 12.96 -13.09 14.42
CA VAL A 323 12.77 -12.15 15.55
C VAL A 323 11.77 -11.05 15.17
N VAL A 324 11.92 -10.44 14.00
CA VAL A 324 10.97 -9.43 13.51
C VAL A 324 9.57 -10.02 13.35
N GLY A 325 9.46 -11.21 12.76
CA GLY A 325 8.20 -11.93 12.63
C GLY A 325 7.53 -12.21 13.98
N PHE A 326 8.27 -12.68 14.98
CA PHE A 326 7.73 -12.94 16.31
C PHE A 326 7.34 -11.67 17.06
N ILE A 327 8.10 -10.58 16.94
CA ILE A 327 7.73 -9.27 17.50
C ILE A 327 6.46 -8.75 16.83
N GLY A 328 6.36 -8.88 15.50
CA GLY A 328 5.16 -8.55 14.73
C GLY A 328 3.95 -9.34 15.22
N LEU A 329 4.09 -10.65 15.40
CA LEU A 329 3.04 -11.54 15.91
C LEU A 329 2.62 -11.16 17.33
N ALA A 330 3.58 -10.93 18.23
CA ALA A 330 3.31 -10.50 19.60
C ALA A 330 2.55 -9.15 19.63
N SER A 331 2.87 -8.24 18.71
CA SER A 331 2.17 -6.95 18.58
C SER A 331 0.74 -7.07 18.06
N LEU A 332 0.39 -8.19 17.41
CA LEU A 332 -0.97 -8.49 16.97
C LEU A 332 -1.80 -9.14 18.08
N VAL A 333 -1.16 -9.89 18.98
CA VAL A 333 -1.82 -10.65 20.06
C VAL A 333 -1.97 -9.82 21.34
N LEU A 334 -0.98 -8.99 21.68
CA LEU A 334 -1.04 -8.17 22.88
C LEU A 334 -2.00 -6.99 22.65
N PRO A 335 -3.10 -6.89 23.41
CA PRO A 335 -3.97 -5.72 23.32
C PRO A 335 -3.15 -4.48 23.68
N GLU A 336 -3.14 -3.47 22.80
CA GLU A 336 -2.54 -2.16 23.09
C GLU A 336 -3.16 -1.67 24.41
N ARG A 337 -2.39 -1.74 25.50
CA ARG A 337 -2.79 -1.17 26.79
C ARG A 337 -2.98 0.32 26.56
N ARG A 338 -4.24 0.76 26.41
CA ARG A 338 -4.63 2.16 26.40
C ARG A 338 -4.04 2.78 27.67
N ARG A 339 -3.07 3.68 27.50
CA ARG A 339 -2.53 4.51 28.58
C ARG A 339 -2.98 5.93 28.33
#